data_AF-A0A7S2FGJ7-F1
#
_entry.id   AF-A0A7S2FGJ7-F1
#
_cell.length_a   1.000
_cell.length_b   1.000
_cell.length_c   1.000
_cell.angle_alpha   90.00
_cell.angle_beta   90.00
_cell.angle_gamma   90.00
#
_symmetry.space_group_name_H-M   'P 1'
#
loop_
_entity.id
_entity.type
_entity.pdbx_description
1 polymer ?
#
loop_
_entity_poly.entity_id
_entity_poly.type
_entity_poly.pdbx_seq_one_letter_code
_entity_poly.pdbx_strand_id
1 'polypeptide(L)'
;EASLSILLHFHESTITPLARAFAYALPSACALQAIARHATSGVVVEIGAGLGLWAALLRCCCDLTVHASDSASPGPLAFGEVIVDTTGGSVLSRAADAPLLLCWPSLELELPAEPSPGA
;
A
#
# COMPACT_ATOMS: atom_id res chain seq x y z
N GLU A 1 15.54 11.56 26.63
CA GLU A 1 16.07 10.43 25.83
C GLU A 1 15.20 9.18 25.90
N ALA A 2 14.86 8.63 27.08
CA ALA A 2 14.07 7.39 27.21
C ALA A 2 12.73 7.37 26.43
N SER A 3 12.02 8.50 26.35
CA SER A 3 10.73 8.59 25.63
C SER A 3 10.88 8.43 24.12
N LEU A 4 11.97 8.90 23.52
CA LEU A 4 12.19 8.79 22.07
C LEU A 4 12.51 7.34 21.69
N SER A 5 13.34 6.65 22.47
CA SER A 5 13.66 5.24 22.24
C SER A 5 12.42 4.35 22.33
N ILE A 6 11.50 4.63 23.27
CA ILE A 6 10.23 3.90 23.37
C ILE A 6 9.35 4.15 22.15
N LEU A 7 9.25 5.40 21.68
CA LEU A 7 8.46 5.75 20.49
C LEU A 7 9.02 5.11 19.22
N LEU A 8 10.35 5.16 19.03
CA LEU A 8 11.02 4.50 17.89
C LEU A 8 10.80 2.99 17.93
N HIS A 9 10.96 2.37 19.09
CA HIS A 9 10.73 0.94 19.24
C HIS A 9 9.27 0.58 18.92
N PHE A 10 8.29 1.33 19.43
CA PHE A 10 6.88 1.11 19.11
C PHE A 10 6.60 1.29 17.60
N HIS A 11 7.20 2.29 16.97
CA HIS A 11 7.06 2.53 15.54
C HIS A 11 7.59 1.33 14.72
N GLU A 12 8.81 0.87 15.01
CA GLU A 12 9.46 -0.24 14.32
C GLU A 12 8.78 -1.58 14.59
N SER A 13 8.38 -1.85 15.84
CA SER A 13 7.84 -3.15 16.24
C SER A 13 6.36 -3.33 15.92
N THR A 14 5.60 -2.22 15.80
CA THR A 14 4.14 -2.26 15.73
C THR A 14 3.62 -1.57 14.48
N ILE A 15 3.94 -0.29 14.30
CA ILE A 15 3.35 0.51 13.21
C ILE A 15 3.87 0.05 11.85
N THR A 16 5.18 -0.15 11.69
CA THR A 16 5.76 -0.58 10.40
C THR A 16 5.22 -1.96 9.95
N PRO A 17 5.16 -2.99 10.81
CA PRO A 17 4.55 -4.26 10.43
C PRO A 17 3.07 -4.15 10.05
N LEU A 18 2.27 -3.36 10.79
CA LEU A 18 0.85 -3.15 10.47
C LEU A 18 0.67 -2.40 9.15
N ALA A 19 1.46 -1.35 8.94
CA ALA A 19 1.51 -0.60 7.68
C ALA A 19 1.82 -1.51 6.49
N ARG A 20 2.83 -2.38 6.62
CA ARG A 20 3.17 -3.36 5.57
C ARG A 20 2.09 -4.42 5.39
N ALA A 21 1.46 -4.90 6.45
CA ALA A 21 0.42 -5.91 6.35
C ALA A 21 -0.82 -5.41 5.62
N PHE A 22 -1.19 -4.15 5.86
CA PHE A 22 -2.44 -3.58 5.39
C PHE A 22 -2.29 -2.53 4.30
N ALA A 23 -1.08 -2.32 3.77
CA ALA A 23 -0.78 -1.18 2.89
C ALA A 23 -1.37 0.11 3.48
N TYR A 24 -1.09 0.35 4.77
CA TYR A 24 -1.54 1.51 5.56
C TYR A 24 -3.05 1.70 5.78
N ALA A 25 -3.92 0.91 5.16
CA ALA A 25 -5.37 1.07 5.29
C ALA A 25 -6.10 -0.27 5.26
N LEU A 26 -7.04 -0.46 6.20
CA LEU A 26 -7.89 -1.65 6.19
C LEU A 26 -9.01 -1.50 5.13
N PRO A 27 -9.12 -2.43 4.17
CA PRO A 27 -10.18 -2.38 3.16
C PRO A 27 -11.56 -2.61 3.78
N SER A 28 -12.50 -1.74 3.43
CA SER A 28 -13.92 -1.95 3.68
C SER A 28 -14.62 -2.45 2.42
N ALA A 29 -15.77 -3.14 2.59
CA ALA A 29 -16.57 -3.57 1.45
C ALA A 29 -16.95 -2.41 0.51
N CYS A 30 -17.26 -1.23 1.08
CA CYS A 30 -17.57 -0.04 0.30
C CYS A 30 -16.37 0.46 -0.53
N ALA A 31 -15.15 0.39 0.02
CA ALA A 31 -13.94 0.78 -0.71
C ALA A 31 -13.67 -0.18 -1.88
N LEU A 32 -13.79 -1.48 -1.67
CA LEU A 32 -13.62 -2.49 -2.72
C LEU A 32 -14.61 -2.26 -3.88
N GLN A 33 -15.89 -2.05 -3.55
CA GLN A 33 -16.93 -1.76 -4.55
C GLN A 33 -16.70 -0.43 -5.28
N ALA A 34 -16.17 0.58 -4.59
CA ALA A 34 -15.80 1.83 -5.23
C ALA A 34 -14.69 1.62 -6.27
N ILE A 35 -13.62 0.90 -5.91
CA ILE A 35 -12.52 0.56 -6.83
C ILE A 35 -13.04 -0.23 -8.03
N ALA A 36 -13.86 -1.26 -7.79
CA ALA A 36 -14.41 -2.11 -8.85
C ALA A 36 -15.22 -1.32 -9.89
N ARG A 37 -15.98 -0.30 -9.48
CA ARG A 37 -16.71 0.58 -10.40
C ARG A 37 -15.81 1.40 -11.31
N HIS A 38 -14.61 1.72 -10.87
CA HIS A 38 -13.63 2.49 -11.66
C HIS A 38 -12.72 1.59 -12.52
N ALA A 39 -12.59 0.30 -12.17
CA ALA A 39 -11.86 -0.71 -12.93
C ALA A 39 -12.68 -1.25 -14.10
N THR A 40 -13.06 -0.38 -15.05
CA THR A 40 -13.95 -0.75 -16.17
C THR A 40 -13.37 -1.82 -17.10
N SER A 41 -12.04 -1.97 -17.14
CA SER A 41 -11.34 -3.02 -17.88
C SER A 41 -11.29 -4.36 -17.14
N GLY A 42 -11.75 -4.42 -15.89
CA GLY A 42 -11.57 -5.57 -14.98
C GLY A 42 -10.15 -5.72 -14.44
N VAL A 43 -9.26 -4.74 -14.68
CA VAL A 43 -7.85 -4.77 -14.27
C VAL A 43 -7.55 -3.58 -13.36
N VAL A 44 -6.74 -3.81 -12.32
CA VAL A 44 -6.19 -2.78 -11.43
C VAL A 44 -4.68 -2.99 -11.27
N VAL A 45 -3.92 -1.91 -11.23
CA VAL A 45 -2.51 -1.93 -10.82
C VAL A 45 -2.42 -1.41 -9.39
N GLU A 46 -1.73 -2.14 -8.52
CA GLU A 46 -1.46 -1.73 -7.14
C GLU A 46 0.04 -1.58 -6.96
N ILE A 47 0.49 -0.42 -6.49
CA ILE A 47 1.88 -0.16 -6.13
C ILE A 47 1.91 0.15 -4.63
N GLY A 48 2.80 -0.54 -3.92
CA GLY A 48 2.82 -0.47 -2.47
C GLY A 48 1.92 -1.45 -1.78
N ALA A 49 1.75 -2.62 -2.37
CA ALA A 49 0.79 -3.60 -1.93
C ALA A 49 1.10 -4.19 -0.55
N GLY A 50 2.33 -3.99 -0.03
CA GLY A 50 2.78 -4.60 1.21
C GLY A 50 2.69 -6.11 1.13
N LEU A 51 1.81 -6.71 1.93
CA LEU A 51 1.54 -8.16 1.89
C LEU A 51 0.44 -8.56 0.88
N GLY A 52 -0.19 -7.62 0.18
CA GLY A 52 -1.15 -7.89 -0.90
C GLY A 52 -2.61 -8.08 -0.46
N LEU A 53 -3.01 -7.55 0.69
CA LEU A 53 -4.38 -7.72 1.20
C LEU A 53 -5.44 -7.16 0.24
N TRP A 54 -5.24 -5.93 -0.27
CA TRP A 54 -6.18 -5.30 -1.20
C TRP A 54 -6.29 -6.09 -2.49
N ALA A 55 -5.17 -6.46 -3.13
CA ALA A 55 -5.17 -7.34 -4.28
C ALA A 55 -5.92 -8.65 -4.05
N ALA A 56 -5.70 -9.32 -2.92
CA ALA A 56 -6.38 -10.57 -2.61
C ALA A 56 -7.90 -10.39 -2.51
N LEU A 57 -8.36 -9.33 -1.84
CA LEU A 57 -9.78 -9.06 -1.67
C LEU A 57 -10.46 -8.57 -2.95
N LEU A 58 -9.79 -7.75 -3.76
CA LEU A 58 -10.33 -7.30 -5.05
C LEU A 58 -10.48 -8.48 -6.03
N ARG A 59 -9.52 -9.42 -6.04
CA ARG A 59 -9.64 -10.67 -6.81
C ARG A 59 -10.81 -11.52 -6.31
N CYS A 60 -10.88 -11.76 -5.00
CA CYS A 60 -11.86 -12.69 -4.43
C CYS A 60 -13.29 -12.13 -4.39
N CYS A 61 -13.45 -10.84 -4.09
CA CYS A 61 -14.76 -10.23 -3.81
C CYS A 61 -15.30 -9.39 -4.97
N CYS A 62 -14.47 -9.00 -5.95
CA CYS A 62 -14.87 -8.13 -7.04
C CYS A 62 -14.52 -8.68 -8.43
N ASP A 63 -13.96 -9.89 -8.52
CA ASP A 63 -13.58 -10.55 -9.78
C ASP A 63 -12.64 -9.70 -10.65
N LEU A 64 -11.75 -8.94 -9.99
CA LEU A 64 -10.77 -8.11 -10.67
C LEU A 64 -9.43 -8.83 -10.84
N THR A 65 -8.78 -8.61 -11.98
CA THR A 65 -7.35 -8.89 -12.11
C THR A 65 -6.57 -7.77 -11.45
N VAL A 66 -5.65 -8.11 -10.55
CA VAL A 66 -4.81 -7.12 -9.86
C VAL A 66 -3.33 -7.43 -10.12
N HIS A 67 -2.60 -6.45 -10.63
CA HIS A 67 -1.14 -6.48 -10.73
C HIS A 67 -0.55 -5.70 -9.56
N ALA A 68 -0.16 -6.41 -8.52
CA ALA A 68 0.34 -5.84 -7.28
C ALA A 68 1.88 -5.87 -7.24
N SER A 69 2.48 -4.77 -6.80
CA SER A 69 3.92 -4.67 -6.56
C SER A 69 4.24 -4.01 -5.23
N ASP A 70 5.37 -4.39 -4.66
CA ASP A 70 5.96 -3.71 -3.51
C ASP A 70 7.50 -3.76 -3.61
N SER A 71 8.16 -2.77 -3.00
CA SER A 71 9.62 -2.72 -2.92
C SER A 71 10.19 -3.79 -1.99
N ALA A 72 9.43 -4.22 -0.99
CA ALA A 72 9.82 -5.22 -0.02
C ALA A 72 9.23 -6.59 -0.38
N SER A 73 10.01 -7.66 -0.18
CA SER A 73 9.47 -9.01 -0.29
C SER A 73 8.34 -9.23 0.73
N PRO A 74 7.17 -9.75 0.31
CA PRO A 74 6.04 -9.98 1.20
C PRO A 74 6.28 -11.16 2.16
N GLY A 75 7.26 -12.01 1.87
CA GLY A 75 7.59 -13.16 2.72
C GLY A 75 6.46 -14.20 2.82
N PRO A 76 6.50 -15.09 3.83
CA PRO A 76 5.60 -16.25 3.91
C PRO A 76 4.17 -15.91 4.33
N LEU A 77 3.92 -14.68 4.79
CA LEU A 77 2.61 -14.21 5.25
C LEU A 77 1.87 -13.38 4.17
N ALA A 78 2.30 -13.48 2.91
CA ALA A 78 1.64 -12.81 1.80
C ALA A 78 0.19 -13.27 1.66
N PHE A 79 -0.73 -12.34 1.42
CA PHE A 79 -2.14 -12.62 1.11
C PHE A 79 -2.34 -13.09 -0.35
N GLY A 80 -1.29 -13.01 -1.17
CA GLY A 80 -1.30 -13.48 -2.55
C GLY A 80 -0.02 -13.11 -3.29
N GLU A 81 -0.05 -13.19 -4.62
CA GLU A 81 1.06 -12.77 -5.46
C GLU A 81 1.27 -11.25 -5.42
N VAL A 82 2.48 -10.85 -5.03
CA VAL A 82 3.00 -9.48 -5.08
C VAL A 82 4.37 -9.53 -5.75
N ILE A 83 4.54 -8.73 -6.81
CA ILE A 83 5.79 -8.63 -7.56
C ILE A 83 6.75 -7.72 -6.81
N VAL A 84 7.97 -8.18 -6.55
CA VAL A 84 9.00 -7.34 -5.93
C VAL A 84 9.57 -6.41 -6.98
N ASP A 85 9.28 -5.12 -6.85
CA ASP A 85 9.69 -4.07 -7.78
C ASP A 85 9.80 -2.74 -7.04
N THR A 86 11.01 -2.15 -7.04
CA THR A 86 11.29 -0.88 -6.38
C THR A 86 10.74 0.34 -7.12
N THR A 87 10.38 0.18 -8.40
CA THR A 87 9.90 1.26 -9.27
C THR A 87 8.40 1.17 -9.58
N GLY A 88 7.81 -0.02 -9.45
CA GLY A 88 6.46 -0.35 -9.92
C GLY A 88 6.34 -0.46 -11.46
N GLY A 89 7.43 -0.28 -12.22
CA GLY A 89 7.41 -0.32 -13.68
C GLY A 89 7.00 -1.67 -14.27
N SER A 90 7.27 -2.77 -13.56
CA SER A 90 6.92 -4.13 -14.00
C SER A 90 5.42 -4.40 -14.01
N VAL A 91 4.65 -3.74 -13.14
CA VAL A 91 3.18 -3.87 -13.12
C VAL A 91 2.50 -2.82 -13.98
N LEU A 92 3.05 -1.59 -14.04
CA LEU A 92 2.54 -0.53 -14.91
C LEU A 92 2.64 -0.91 -16.40
N SER A 93 3.75 -1.55 -16.81
CA SER A 93 3.92 -1.98 -18.20
C SER A 93 2.96 -3.09 -18.63
N ARG A 94 2.39 -3.87 -17.69
CA ARG A 94 1.44 -4.95 -17.98
C ARG A 94 0.02 -4.44 -18.23
N ALA A 95 -0.31 -3.27 -17.69
CA ALA A 95 -1.67 -2.72 -17.74
C ALA A 95 -1.64 -1.19 -17.70
N ALA A 96 -1.05 -0.57 -18.72
CA ALA A 96 -0.80 0.87 -18.76
C ALA A 96 -2.09 1.73 -18.68
N ASP A 97 -3.21 1.19 -19.18
CA ASP A 97 -4.51 1.87 -19.19
C ASP A 97 -5.41 1.48 -17.99
N ALA A 98 -4.92 0.62 -17.09
CA ALA A 98 -5.68 0.22 -15.91
C ALA A 98 -5.61 1.29 -14.81
N PRO A 99 -6.65 1.43 -13.97
CA PRO A 99 -6.58 2.29 -12.80
C PRO A 99 -5.45 1.88 -11.86
N LEU A 100 -4.78 2.90 -11.32
CA LEU A 100 -3.73 2.76 -10.32
C LEU A 100 -4.34 2.93 -8.91
N LEU A 101 -4.12 1.93 -8.05
CA LEU A 101 -4.42 1.96 -6.63
C LEU A 101 -3.14 2.28 -5.84
N LEU A 102 -3.19 3.36 -5.06
CA LEU A 102 -2.14 3.77 -4.13
C LEU A 102 -2.74 3.90 -2.73
N CYS A 103 -2.22 3.13 -1.79
CA CYS A 103 -2.50 3.29 -0.37
C CYS A 103 -1.18 3.52 0.38
N TRP A 104 -0.68 4.76 0.28
CA TRP A 104 0.57 5.21 0.90
C TRP A 104 0.40 6.58 1.55
N PRO A 105 -0.25 6.69 2.72
CA PRO A 105 -0.09 7.88 3.52
C PRO A 105 1.36 7.98 4.00
N SER A 106 1.87 9.20 4.13
CA SER A 106 3.15 9.46 4.79
C SER A 106 3.10 8.92 6.22
N LEU A 107 4.07 8.07 6.59
CA LEU A 107 4.33 7.73 8.00
C LEU A 107 5.12 8.80 8.74
N GLU A 108 5.62 9.79 8.01
CA GLU A 108 6.25 10.93 8.63
C GLU A 108 5.22 11.58 9.55
N LEU A 109 5.51 11.56 10.85
CA LEU A 109 4.99 12.58 11.76
C LEU A 109 5.35 13.90 11.10
N GLU A 110 4.40 14.54 10.43
CA GLU A 110 4.53 15.91 9.96
C GLU A 110 4.74 16.78 11.20
N LEU A 111 6.00 16.89 11.62
CA LEU A 111 6.41 17.99 12.48
C LEU A 111 6.16 19.24 11.63
N PRO A 112 5.39 20.22 12.12
CA PRO A 112 5.19 21.45 11.39
C PRO A 112 6.56 21.97 10.98
N ALA A 113 6.74 22.25 9.69
CA ALA A 113 7.98 22.83 9.19
C ALA A 113 8.30 24.05 10.05
N GLU A 114 9.47 24.06 10.68
CA GLU A 114 9.97 25.22 11.41
C GLU A 114 9.79 26.46 10.51
N PRO A 115 9.20 27.55 11.00
CA PRO A 115 9.07 28.77 10.21
C PRO A 115 10.46 29.13 9.70
N SER A 116 10.58 29.28 8.38
CA SER A 116 11.85 29.68 7.77
C SER A 116 12.34 30.95 8.47
N PRO A 117 13.56 30.99 9.02
CA PRO A 117 14.07 32.17 9.67
C PRO A 117 14.30 33.25 8.60
N GLY A 118 13.31 34.14 8.44
CA GLY A 118 13.43 35.38 7.66
C GLY A 118 12.54 35.49 6.42
N ALA A 119 11.22 35.52 6.60
CA ALA A 119 10.33 36.22 5.68
C ALA A 119 10.02 37.63 6.22
#